data_AF-A0A1J3JTX7-F1
#
_entry.id   AF-A0A1J3JTX7-F1
#
_cell.length_a   1.000
_cell.length_b   1.000
_cell.length_c   1.000
_cell.angle_alpha   90.00
_cell.angle_beta   90.00
_cell.angle_gamma   90.00
#
_symmetry.space_group_name_H-M   'P 1'
#
loop_
_entity.id
_entity.type
_entity.pdbx_description
1 polymer ?
#
loop_
_entity_poly.entity_id
_entity_poly.type
_entity_poly.pdbx_seq_one_letter_code
_entity_poly.pdbx_strand_id
1 'polypeptide(L)'
;WLQVIQVIKEKMSGELTKKQKKEIYTKNLVELLKQYNKILLVNIDNVGAYSIQRIRQTLRGKCTLLFGKNTLIRKTIRDYVEKCEEAGNNESARIEGILPFIKGNVGLVFTNGDLNETKEVVESFKQK
;
A
#
# COMPACT_ATOMS: atom_id res chain seq x y z
N TRP A 1 -5.37 -11.90 -2.19
CA TRP A 1 -3.95 -12.24 -1.98
C TRP A 1 -3.55 -13.56 -2.63
N LEU A 2 -4.30 -14.67 -2.46
CA LEU A 2 -4.04 -15.88 -3.25
C LEU A 2 -4.13 -15.61 -4.75
N GLN A 3 -5.19 -14.95 -5.25
CA GLN A 3 -5.30 -14.62 -6.67
C GLN A 3 -4.23 -13.65 -7.19
N VAL A 4 -3.86 -12.61 -6.43
CA VAL A 4 -2.78 -11.68 -6.84
C VAL A 4 -1.41 -12.35 -6.78
N ILE A 5 -1.14 -13.19 -5.77
CA ILE A 5 0.06 -14.03 -5.75
C ILE A 5 0.04 -15.03 -6.90
N GLN A 6 -1.11 -15.64 -7.23
CA GLN A 6 -1.27 -16.61 -8.31
C GLN A 6 -0.95 -15.95 -9.65
N VAL A 7 -1.54 -14.78 -9.92
CA VAL A 7 -1.31 -13.99 -11.14
C VAL A 7 0.14 -13.51 -11.24
N ILE A 8 0.76 -13.14 -10.11
CA ILE A 8 2.19 -12.79 -10.07
C ILE A 8 3.07 -14.02 -10.27
N LYS A 9 2.73 -15.18 -9.68
CA LYS A 9 3.45 -16.45 -9.88
C LYS A 9 3.34 -16.96 -11.33
N GLU A 10 2.16 -16.85 -11.95
CA GLU A 10 1.92 -17.25 -13.34
C GLU A 10 2.63 -16.34 -14.34
N LYS A 11 2.72 -15.03 -14.08
CA LYS A 11 3.48 -14.09 -14.93
C LYS A 11 5.00 -14.11 -14.72
N MET A 12 5.52 -14.86 -13.74
CA MET A 12 6.93 -14.81 -13.30
C MET A 12 7.60 -16.20 -13.26
N SER A 13 7.52 -16.97 -14.35
CA SER A 13 8.11 -18.33 -14.44
C SER A 13 9.65 -18.37 -14.55
N GLY A 14 10.36 -17.32 -14.11
CA GLY A 14 11.82 -17.30 -13.99
C GLY A 14 12.27 -16.67 -12.66
N GLU A 15 13.39 -17.12 -12.09
CA GLU A 15 13.94 -16.55 -10.87
C GLU A 15 14.31 -15.07 -11.06
N LEU A 16 13.42 -14.16 -10.66
CA LEU A 16 13.72 -12.74 -10.68
C LEU A 16 14.79 -12.41 -9.65
N THR A 17 15.78 -11.65 -10.12
CA THR A 17 16.83 -11.09 -9.28
C THR A 17 16.23 -10.17 -8.21
N LYS A 18 16.96 -10.00 -7.10
CA LYS A 18 16.56 -9.11 -6.00
C LYS A 18 16.29 -7.66 -6.48
N LYS A 19 16.93 -7.23 -7.57
CA LYS A 19 16.74 -5.91 -8.17
C LYS A 19 15.39 -5.80 -8.88
N GLN A 20 15.06 -6.77 -9.74
CA GLN A 20 13.80 -6.75 -10.49
C GLN A 20 12.57 -6.81 -9.58
N LYS A 21 12.63 -7.60 -8.49
CA LYS A 21 11.54 -7.66 -7.49
C LYS A 21 11.24 -6.28 -6.86
N LYS A 22 12.29 -5.49 -6.59
CA LYS A 22 12.14 -4.14 -6.06
C LYS A 22 11.56 -3.19 -7.10
N GLU A 23 12.02 -3.27 -8.35
CA GLU A 23 11.50 -2.45 -9.45
C GLU A 23 10.01 -2.70 -9.69
N ILE A 24 9.59 -3.97 -9.68
CA ILE A 24 8.18 -4.35 -9.86
C ILE A 24 7.33 -3.85 -8.68
N TYR A 25 7.84 -3.97 -7.46
CA TYR A 25 7.18 -3.39 -6.29
C TYR A 25 7.02 -1.87 -6.42
N THR A 26 8.08 -1.16 -6.82
CA THR A 26 8.05 0.30 -7.05
C THR A 26 7.03 0.67 -8.12
N LYS A 27 6.99 -0.06 -9.24
CA LYS A 27 6.01 0.16 -10.32
C LYS A 27 4.59 -0.02 -9.83
N ASN A 28 4.30 -1.14 -9.17
CA ASN A 28 2.97 -1.42 -8.62
C ASN A 28 2.54 -0.38 -7.58
N LEU A 29 3.47 0.11 -6.74
CA LEU A 29 3.18 1.16 -5.77
C LEU A 29 2.81 2.48 -6.46
N VAL A 30 3.54 2.88 -7.50
CA VAL A 30 3.23 4.09 -8.28
C VAL A 30 1.89 3.95 -9.01
N GLU A 31 1.57 2.77 -9.55
CA GLU A 31 0.26 2.51 -10.16
C GLU A 31 -0.88 2.64 -9.15
N LEU A 32 -0.71 2.12 -7.94
CA LEU A 32 -1.69 2.27 -6.86
C LEU A 32 -1.84 3.73 -6.40
N LEU A 33 -0.73 4.47 -6.32
CA LEU A 33 -0.78 5.91 -5.99
C LEU A 33 -1.52 6.73 -7.05
N LYS A 34 -1.45 6.34 -8.33
CA LYS A 34 -2.19 6.99 -9.42
C LYS A 34 -3.66 6.57 -9.50
N GLN A 35 -3.96 5.31 -9.15
CA GLN A 35 -5.31 4.76 -9.25
C GLN A 35 -6.22 5.23 -8.11
N TYR A 36 -5.64 5.48 -6.93
CA TYR A 36 -6.39 5.75 -5.72
C TYR A 36 -6.17 7.16 -5.20
N ASN A 37 -7.27 7.87 -4.95
CA ASN A 37 -7.21 9.27 -4.50
C ASN A 37 -7.03 9.41 -2.98
N LYS A 38 -7.29 8.34 -2.22
CA LYS A 38 -7.24 8.34 -0.75
C LYS A 38 -6.33 7.22 -0.24
N ILE A 39 -5.47 7.58 0.72
CA ILE A 39 -4.53 6.68 1.37
C ILE A 39 -4.74 6.77 2.87
N LEU A 40 -4.90 5.63 3.53
CA LEU A 40 -4.92 5.52 4.98
C LEU A 40 -3.65 4.82 5.45
N LEU A 41 -2.99 5.39 6.45
CA LEU A 41 -1.92 4.73 7.18
C LEU A 41 -2.50 4.01 8.37
N VAL A 42 -2.23 2.72 8.46
CA VAL A 42 -2.68 1.87 9.55
C VAL A 42 -1.45 1.35 10.28
N ASN A 43 -1.35 1.63 11.57
CA ASN A 43 -0.33 0.99 12.39
C ASN A 43 -0.81 -0.41 12.80
N ILE A 44 0.00 -1.41 12.54
CA ILE A 44 -0.33 -2.84 12.67
C ILE A 44 0.42 -3.39 13.88
N ASP A 45 0.05 -2.91 15.06
CA ASP A 45 0.58 -3.47 16.30
C ASP A 45 -0.39 -4.55 16.80
N ASN A 46 0.16 -5.72 17.19
CA ASN A 46 -0.61 -6.85 17.73
C ASN A 46 -1.72 -7.41 16.81
N VAL A 47 -1.57 -7.28 15.49
CA VAL A 47 -2.49 -7.90 14.53
C VAL A 47 -1.89 -9.20 14.01
N GLY A 48 -2.47 -10.33 14.39
CA GLY A 48 -2.08 -11.64 13.89
C GLY A 48 -2.32 -11.81 12.39
N ALA A 49 -1.56 -12.71 11.75
CA ALA A 49 -1.68 -13.01 10.33
C ALA A 49 -3.12 -13.39 9.91
N TYR A 50 -3.86 -14.04 10.82
CA TYR A 50 -5.27 -14.40 10.62
C TYR A 50 -6.17 -13.17 10.43
N SER A 51 -6.05 -12.18 11.30
CA SER A 51 -6.82 -10.93 11.21
C SER A 51 -6.52 -10.19 9.92
N ILE A 52 -5.23 -10.10 9.52
CA ILE A 52 -4.84 -9.48 8.25
C ILE A 52 -5.47 -10.21 7.05
N GLN A 53 -5.52 -11.55 7.09
CA GLN A 53 -6.14 -12.33 6.03
C GLN A 53 -7.64 -12.07 5.94
N ARG A 54 -8.33 -11.95 7.07
CA ARG A 54 -9.76 -11.64 7.13
C ARG A 54 -10.07 -10.21 6.67
N ILE A 55 -9.29 -9.23 7.14
CA ILE A 55 -9.33 -7.84 6.64
C ILE A 55 -9.19 -7.81 5.11
N ARG A 56 -8.24 -8.59 4.57
CA ARG A 56 -8.02 -8.73 3.12
C ARG A 56 -9.13 -9.45 2.37
N GLN A 57 -10.00 -10.20 3.03
CA GLN A 57 -11.18 -10.81 2.41
C GLN A 57 -12.33 -9.80 2.38
N THR A 58 -12.59 -9.12 3.50
CA THR A 58 -13.65 -8.12 3.62
C THR A 58 -13.44 -6.91 2.72
N LEU A 59 -12.18 -6.48 2.55
CA LEU A 59 -11.84 -5.31 1.74
C LEU A 59 -11.68 -5.59 0.24
N ARG A 60 -11.89 -6.84 -0.22
CA ARG A 60 -11.77 -7.16 -1.66
C ARG A 60 -12.75 -6.34 -2.49
N GLY A 61 -12.26 -5.76 -3.58
CA GLY A 61 -13.06 -4.97 -4.53
C GLY A 61 -13.28 -3.52 -4.09
N LYS A 62 -13.20 -3.21 -2.79
CA LYS A 62 -13.33 -1.84 -2.27
C LYS A 62 -11.98 -1.15 -2.05
N CYS A 63 -11.04 -1.84 -1.42
CA CYS A 63 -9.76 -1.27 -0.99
C CYS A 63 -8.60 -2.22 -1.29
N THR A 64 -7.41 -1.66 -1.49
CA THR A 64 -6.17 -2.42 -1.67
C THR A 64 -5.23 -2.19 -0.49
N LEU A 65 -4.83 -3.26 0.20
CA LEU A 65 -3.85 -3.20 1.28
C LEU A 65 -2.45 -3.53 0.76
N LEU A 66 -1.51 -2.63 1.03
CA LEU A 66 -0.11 -2.75 0.69
C LEU A 66 0.73 -2.71 1.97
N PHE A 67 1.49 -3.77 2.17
CA PHE A 67 2.54 -3.82 3.18
C PHE A 67 3.88 -3.93 2.47
N GLY A 68 4.93 -3.39 3.05
CA GLY A 68 6.27 -3.56 2.52
C GLY A 68 7.33 -2.90 3.38
N LYS A 69 8.58 -3.01 2.92
CA LYS A 69 9.70 -2.44 3.66
C LYS A 69 9.60 -0.92 3.61
N ASN A 70 9.45 -0.28 4.76
CA ASN A 70 9.31 1.17 4.89
C ASN A 70 10.39 1.96 4.12
N THR A 71 11.63 1.45 4.05
CA THR A 71 12.70 2.10 3.29
C THR A 71 12.39 2.17 1.80
N LEU A 72 11.78 1.13 1.23
CA LEU A 72 11.42 1.07 -0.18
C LEU A 72 10.22 1.96 -0.46
N ILE A 73 9.19 1.89 0.41
CA ILE A 73 7.99 2.72 0.30
C ILE A 73 8.34 4.20 0.37
N ARG A 74 9.12 4.64 1.37
CA ARG A 74 9.54 6.04 1.51
C ARG A 74 10.36 6.52 0.30
N LYS A 75 11.25 5.68 -0.22
CA LYS A 75 12.03 6.01 -1.42
C LYS A 75 11.10 6.21 -2.61
N THR A 76 10.24 5.24 -2.90
CA THR A 76 9.31 5.32 -4.03
C THR A 76 8.38 6.52 -3.95
N ILE A 77 7.91 6.87 -2.75
CA ILE A 77 7.06 8.05 -2.54
C ILE A 77 7.85 9.34 -2.83
N ARG A 78 9.08 9.48 -2.33
CA ARG A 78 9.93 10.64 -2.63
C ARG A 78 10.20 10.78 -4.12
N ASP A 79 10.60 9.69 -4.76
CA ASP A 79 10.85 9.63 -6.21
C ASP A 79 9.58 9.97 -7.02
N TYR A 80 8.39 9.74 -6.47
CA TYR A 80 7.11 10.09 -7.09
C TYR A 80 6.74 11.56 -6.87
N VAL A 81 6.93 12.07 -5.65
CA VAL A 81 6.69 13.48 -5.29
C VAL A 81 7.57 14.41 -6.14
N GLU A 82 8.86 14.13 -6.25
CA GLU A 82 9.81 14.91 -7.07
C GLU A 82 9.34 15.02 -8.54
N LYS A 83 8.91 13.89 -9.13
CA LYS A 83 8.36 13.87 -10.50
C LYS A 83 7.05 14.65 -10.67
N CYS A 84 6.23 14.71 -9.62
CA CYS A 84 4.97 15.45 -9.64
C CYS A 84 5.16 16.95 -9.41
N GLU A 85 6.17 17.34 -8.63
CA GLU A 85 6.57 18.74 -8.44
C GLU A 85 7.13 19.35 -9.72
N GLU A 86 7.97 18.62 -10.45
CA GLU A 86 8.43 19.01 -11.80
C GLU A 86 7.27 19.20 -12.79
N ALA A 87 6.17 18.47 -12.59
CA ALA A 87 4.96 18.56 -13.41
C ALA A 87 3.97 19.64 -12.95
N GLY A 88 4.29 20.42 -11.91
CA GLY A 88 3.48 21.56 -11.44
C GLY A 88 2.14 21.17 -10.79
N ASN A 89 2.00 19.94 -10.31
CA ASN A 89 0.71 19.42 -9.83
C ASN A 89 0.64 19.39 -8.29
N ASN A 90 -0.41 19.98 -7.70
CA ASN A 90 -0.63 20.11 -6.24
C ASN A 90 -0.90 18.78 -5.49
N GLU A 91 -0.76 17.66 -6.18
CA GLU A 91 -0.97 16.31 -5.63
C GLU A 91 0.23 15.84 -4.78
N SER A 92 1.41 16.44 -4.99
CA SER A 92 2.65 16.22 -4.24
C SER A 92 2.51 16.47 -2.74
N ALA A 93 1.87 17.57 -2.35
CA ALA A 93 1.75 18.00 -0.96
C ALA A 93 0.99 16.99 -0.06
N ARG A 94 0.04 16.25 -0.62
CA ARG A 94 -0.76 15.25 0.13
C ARG A 94 0.08 14.03 0.52
N ILE A 95 1.03 13.66 -0.33
CA ILE A 95 1.84 12.44 -0.19
C ILE A 95 3.14 12.75 0.57
N GLU A 96 3.63 13.98 0.51
CA GLU A 96 4.78 14.38 1.33
C GLU A 96 4.46 14.30 2.82
N GLY A 97 3.26 14.76 3.21
CA GLY A 97 2.77 14.73 4.59
C GLY A 97 2.69 13.34 5.22
N ILE A 98 2.64 12.26 4.43
CA ILE A 98 2.59 10.88 4.96
C ILE A 98 3.96 10.29 5.28
N LEU A 99 5.05 10.81 4.69
CA LEU A 99 6.42 10.34 4.90
C LEU A 99 6.85 10.24 6.38
N PRO A 100 6.56 11.22 7.26
CA PRO A 100 6.95 11.12 8.67
C PRO A 100 6.20 10.02 9.43
N PHE A 101 5.01 9.62 8.98
CA PHE A 101 4.15 8.63 9.63
C PHE A 101 4.44 7.19 9.20
N ILE A 102 5.14 6.97 8.08
CA ILE A 102 5.57 5.63 7.65
C ILE A 102 6.76 5.21 8.53
N LYS A 103 6.55 4.87 9.79
CA LYS A 103 7.59 4.39 10.74
C LYS A 103 7.00 3.25 11.58
N GLY A 104 7.79 2.22 11.88
CA GLY A 104 7.30 1.04 12.61
C GLY A 104 6.57 0.03 11.71
N ASN A 105 5.64 -0.73 12.27
CA ASN A 105 4.88 -1.75 11.53
C ASN A 105 3.64 -1.13 10.87
N VAL A 106 3.85 -0.32 9.84
CA VAL A 106 2.77 0.43 9.17
C VAL A 106 2.37 -0.22 7.86
N GLY A 107 1.06 -0.26 7.63
CA GLY A 107 0.45 -0.60 6.35
C GLY A 107 -0.21 0.58 5.68
N LEU A 108 -0.23 0.51 4.35
CA LEU A 108 -0.94 1.45 3.50
C LEU A 108 -2.22 0.81 3.00
N VAL A 109 -3.34 1.51 3.17
CA VAL A 109 -4.64 1.12 2.64
C VAL A 109 -5.06 2.15 1.60
N PHE A 110 -5.22 1.69 0.36
CA PHE A 110 -5.68 2.50 -0.75
C PHE A 110 -7.18 2.31 -0.94
N THR A 111 -7.93 3.41 -1.02
CA THR A 111 -9.38 3.38 -1.19
C THR A 111 -9.84 4.51 -2.10
N ASN A 112 -10.90 4.26 -2.87
CA ASN A 112 -11.63 5.31 -3.59
C ASN A 112 -13.00 5.60 -2.94
N GLY A 113 -13.40 4.81 -1.96
CA GLY A 113 -14.68 4.94 -1.26
C GLY A 113 -14.59 5.79 0.01
N ASP A 114 -15.49 5.51 0.95
CA ASP A 114 -15.59 6.22 2.22
C ASP A 114 -14.54 5.77 3.24
N LEU A 115 -13.94 6.77 3.91
CA LEU A 115 -12.90 6.54 4.91
C LEU A 115 -13.47 5.91 6.18
N ASN A 116 -14.71 6.28 6.55
CA ASN A 116 -15.36 5.78 7.76
C ASN A 116 -15.60 4.27 7.68
N GLU A 117 -16.15 3.77 6.57
CA GLU A 117 -16.34 2.32 6.38
C GLU A 117 -15.01 1.57 6.49
N THR A 118 -13.96 2.10 5.84
CA THR A 118 -12.65 1.45 5.82
C THR A 118 -12.05 1.42 7.23
N LYS A 119 -12.22 2.50 8.00
CA LYS A 119 -11.74 2.61 9.38
C LYS A 119 -12.49 1.65 10.31
N GLU A 120 -13.81 1.62 10.25
CA GLU A 120 -14.64 0.72 11.07
C GLU A 120 -14.30 -0.75 10.83
N VAL A 121 -14.13 -1.12 9.56
CA VAL A 121 -13.70 -2.47 9.19
C VAL A 121 -12.34 -2.78 9.82
N VAL A 122 -11.34 -1.90 9.68
CA VAL A 122 -10.01 -2.11 10.24
C VAL A 122 -10.03 -2.19 11.78
N GLU A 123 -10.80 -1.33 12.45
CA GLU A 123 -10.91 -1.31 13.91
C GLU A 123 -11.60 -2.56 14.45
N SER A 124 -12.60 -3.10 13.76
CA SER A 124 -13.34 -4.30 14.18
C SER A 124 -12.46 -5.55 14.32
N PHE A 125 -11.31 -5.59 13.63
CA PHE A 125 -10.39 -6.73 13.63
C PHE A 125 -9.17 -6.56 14.55
N LYS A 126 -9.10 -5.46 15.29
CA LYS A 126 -8.07 -5.26 16.32
C LYS A 126 -8.31 -6.25 17.46
N GLN A 127 -7.29 -7.02 17.82
CA GLN A 127 -7.36 -7.88 19.01
C GLN A 127 -7.37 -6.97 20.25
N LYS A 128 -8.34 -7.20 21.15
CA LYS A 128 -8.40 -6.54 22.47
C LYS A 128 -7.19 -6.92 23.31
#